data_AF-A0A2N7XU17-F1
#
_entry.id   AF-A0A2N7XU17-F1
#
_cell.length_a   1.000
_cell.length_b   1.000
_cell.length_c   1.000
_cell.angle_alpha   90.00
_cell.angle_beta   90.00
_cell.angle_gamma   90.00
#
_symmetry.space_group_name_H-M   'P 1'
#
loop_
_entity.id
_entity.type
_entity.pdbx_description
1 polymer ?
#
loop_
_entity_poly.entity_id
_entity_poly.type
_entity_poly.pdbx_seq_one_letter_code
_entity_poly.pdbx_strand_id
1 'polypeptide(L)'
;VVIGSGATAVTLVPELAKTAAQVTMLQRSPTYVVSRPAQDPVANKLRRNLPARLAYHLIRWRNVMWGMFFFQLSRRRPDKVKNLILGGVRM
;
A
#
# COMPACT_ATOMS: atom_id res chain seq x y z
N VAL A 1 19.47 1.09 -14.69
CA VAL A 1 19.62 0.46 -13.36
C VAL A 1 18.93 1.33 -12.31
N VAL A 2 18.19 0.75 -11.37
CA VAL A 2 17.49 1.44 -10.26
C VAL A 2 18.02 0.88 -8.93
N ILE A 3 18.40 1.75 -8.00
CA ILE A 3 18.92 1.35 -6.68
C ILE A 3 17.87 1.66 -5.61
N GLY A 4 17.47 0.63 -4.87
CA GLY A 4 16.46 0.69 -3.80
C GLY A 4 15.12 0.08 -4.20
N SER A 5 14.30 -0.21 -3.17
CA SER A 5 12.99 -0.89 -3.25
C SER A 5 11.81 -0.07 -2.70
N GLY A 6 12.01 1.24 -2.49
CA GLY A 6 10.97 2.13 -1.98
C GLY A 6 9.83 2.38 -2.97
N ALA A 7 8.81 3.13 -2.52
CA ALA A 7 7.61 3.42 -3.29
C ALA A 7 7.90 3.98 -4.70
N THR A 8 8.88 4.88 -4.82
CA THR A 8 9.28 5.44 -6.11
C THR A 8 9.80 4.35 -7.07
N ALA A 9 10.60 3.41 -6.57
CA ALA A 9 11.17 2.36 -7.40
C ALA A 9 10.09 1.38 -7.87
N VAL A 10 9.09 1.08 -7.02
CA VAL A 10 7.93 0.23 -7.37
C VAL A 10 7.10 0.86 -8.49
N THR A 11 7.00 2.18 -8.55
CA THR A 11 6.29 2.87 -9.66
C THR A 11 7.17 3.03 -10.91
N LEU A 12 8.46 3.33 -10.73
CA LEU A 12 9.36 3.66 -11.82
C LEU A 12 9.83 2.43 -12.62
N VAL A 13 10.16 1.33 -11.93
CA VAL A 13 10.73 0.12 -12.57
C VAL A 13 9.78 -0.47 -13.62
N PRO A 14 8.46 -0.64 -13.36
CA PRO A 14 7.52 -1.14 -14.36
C PRO A 14 7.40 -0.24 -15.59
N GLU A 15 7.44 1.08 -15.41
CA GLU A 15 7.35 2.03 -16.53
C GLU A 15 8.62 2.01 -17.39
N LEU A 16 9.80 1.97 -16.76
CA LEU A 16 11.06 1.83 -17.49
C LEU A 16 11.16 0.49 -18.23
N ALA A 17 10.61 -0.58 -17.66
CA ALA A 17 10.64 -1.92 -18.25
C ALA A 17 9.82 -2.03 -19.54
N LYS A 18 8.92 -1.08 -19.83
CA LYS A 18 8.14 -1.06 -21.09
C LYS A 18 8.97 -0.66 -22.30
N THR A 19 10.03 0.12 -22.12
CA THR A 19 10.76 0.77 -23.22
C THR A 19 12.25 0.50 -23.22
N ALA A 20 12.86 0.26 -22.05
CA ALA A 20 14.28 -0.02 -21.97
C ALA A 20 14.59 -1.48 -22.36
N ALA A 21 15.70 -1.70 -23.06
CA ALA A 21 16.15 -3.04 -23.43
C ALA A 21 16.44 -3.94 -22.20
N GLN A 22 16.90 -3.36 -21.10
CA GLN A 22 17.11 -4.06 -19.83
C GLN A 22 16.97 -3.10 -18.64
N VAL A 23 16.24 -3.52 -17.61
CA VAL A 23 16.11 -2.79 -16.34
C VAL A 23 16.55 -3.69 -15.19
N THR A 24 17.61 -3.27 -14.48
CA THR A 24 18.11 -3.97 -13.29
C THR A 24 17.76 -3.17 -12.03
N MET A 25 17.17 -3.84 -11.03
CA MET A 25 16.84 -3.27 -9.72
C MET A 25 17.74 -3.85 -8.64
N LEU A 26 18.55 -3.02 -7.99
CA LEU A 26 19.43 -3.41 -6.90
C LEU A 26 18.76 -3.11 -5.56
N GLN A 27 18.42 -4.16 -4.81
CA GLN A 27 17.77 -4.06 -3.51
C GLN A 27 18.68 -4.57 -2.39
N ARG A 28 18.78 -3.85 -1.27
CA ARG A 28 19.47 -4.33 -0.06
C ARG A 28 18.58 -5.24 0.77
N SER A 29 17.35 -4.78 1.01
CA SER A 29 16.34 -5.47 1.81
C SER A 29 15.04 -5.45 1.02
N PRO A 30 14.50 -6.62 0.62
CA PRO A 30 13.26 -6.67 -0.14
C PRO A 30 12.10 -6.12 0.70
N THR A 31 11.25 -5.30 0.06
CA THR A 31 10.06 -4.72 0.67
C THR A 31 8.83 -5.48 0.23
N TYR A 32 7.90 -5.73 1.14
CA TYR A 32 6.61 -6.33 0.81
C TYR A 32 5.70 -5.31 0.12
N VAL A 33 5.11 -5.70 -1.01
CA VAL A 33 4.16 -4.87 -1.78
C VAL A 33 2.78 -5.54 -1.71
N VAL A 34 1.74 -4.74 -1.53
CA VAL A 34 0.34 -5.20 -1.50
C VAL A 34 -0.49 -4.39 -2.49
N SER A 35 -1.28 -5.07 -3.32
CA SER A 35 -2.26 -4.44 -4.19
C SER A 35 -3.48 -4.05 -3.37
N ARG A 36 -3.84 -2.76 -3.39
CA ARG A 36 -5.07 -2.26 -2.76
C ARG A 36 -6.04 -1.74 -3.82
N PRO A 37 -7.36 -1.91 -3.63
CA PRO A 37 -8.35 -1.32 -4.52
C PRO A 37 -8.16 0.20 -4.61
N ALA A 38 -8.27 0.75 -5.82
CA ALA A 38 -8.17 2.18 -6.06
C ALA A 38 -9.36 2.97 -5.48
N GLN A 39 -10.52 2.29 -5.35
CA GLN A 39 -11.73 2.87 -4.80
C GLN A 39 -12.03 2.30 -3.42
N ASP A 40 -12.58 3.15 -2.55
CA ASP A 40 -12.99 2.77 -1.20
C ASP A 40 -14.54 2.77 -1.12
N PRO A 41 -15.17 1.59 -1.17
CA PRO A 41 -16.63 1.48 -1.16
C PRO A 41 -17.27 2.09 0.09
N VAL A 42 -16.59 2.00 1.23
CA VAL A 42 -17.07 2.53 2.52
C VAL A 42 -17.01 4.06 2.49
N ALA A 43 -15.91 4.64 1.99
CA ALA A 43 -15.80 6.09 1.82
C ALA A 43 -16.83 6.63 0.82
N ASN A 44 -17.07 5.90 -0.28
CA ASN A 44 -18.06 6.29 -1.28
C ASN A 44 -19.49 6.26 -0.71
N LYS A 45 -19.83 5.21 0.07
CA LYS A 45 -21.11 5.13 0.78
C LYS A 45 -21.27 6.27 1.80
N LEU A 46 -20.19 6.61 2.50
CA LEU A 46 -20.21 7.68 3.49
C LEU A 46 -20.41 9.06 2.86
N ARG A 47 -19.77 9.32 1.72
CA ARG A 47 -19.97 10.54 0.94
C ARG A 47 -21.38 10.67 0.36
N ARG A 48 -22.02 9.55 0.04
CA ARG A 48 -23.40 9.52 -0.49
C ARG A 48 -24.45 9.80 0.60
N ASN A 49 -24.17 9.38 1.84
CA ASN A 49 -25.18 9.37 2.90
C ASN A 49 -25.02 10.49 3.93
N LEU A 50 -23.86 11.17 3.99
CA LEU A 50 -23.58 12.19 5.00
C LEU A 50 -23.16 13.54 4.39
N PRO A 51 -23.35 14.64 5.14
CA PRO A 51 -22.82 15.95 4.75
C PRO A 51 -21.31 15.91 4.54
N ALA A 52 -20.82 16.64 3.53
CA ALA A 52 -19.43 16.57 3.06
C ALA A 52 -18.37 16.71 4.17
N ARG A 53 -18.58 17.65 5.12
CA ARG A 53 -17.64 17.85 6.24
C ARG A 53 -17.59 16.64 7.18
N LEU A 54 -18.73 16.04 7.50
CA LEU A 54 -18.80 14.89 8.40
C LEU A 54 -18.24 13.64 7.72
N ALA A 55 -18.58 13.42 6.46
CA ALA A 55 -18.01 12.34 5.65
C ALA A 55 -16.47 12.45 5.59
N TYR A 56 -15.94 13.64 5.34
CA TYR A 56 -14.48 13.87 5.30
C TYR A 56 -13.81 13.53 6.63
N HIS A 57 -14.33 14.04 7.75
CA HIS A 57 -13.72 13.80 9.07
C HIS A 57 -13.72 12.31 9.41
N LEU A 58 -14.84 11.61 9.18
CA LEU A 58 -14.94 10.18 9.44
C LEU A 58 -13.99 9.37 8.55
N ILE A 59 -13.92 9.65 7.25
CA ILE A 59 -13.00 8.97 6.33
C ILE A 59 -11.55 9.21 6.76
N ARG A 60 -11.20 10.45 7.09
CA ARG A 60 -9.84 10.81 7.49
C ARG A 60 -9.44 10.11 8.79
N TRP A 61 -10.26 10.18 9.83
CA TRP A 61 -9.98 9.50 11.10
C TRP A 61 -9.88 7.99 10.92
N ARG A 62 -10.81 7.39 10.20
CA ARG A 62 -10.76 5.96 9.85
C ARG A 62 -9.43 5.61 9.17
N ASN A 63 -9.00 6.38 8.17
CA ASN A 63 -7.75 6.11 7.44
C ASN A 63 -6.50 6.29 8.31
N VAL A 64 -6.46 7.33 9.15
CA VAL A 64 -5.35 7.57 10.08
C VAL A 64 -5.28 6.45 11.12
N MET A 65 -6.41 6.06 11.71
CA MET A 65 -6.47 4.96 12.68
C MET A 65 -6.04 3.63 12.05
N TRP A 66 -6.50 3.32 10.84
CA TRP A 66 -6.04 2.13 10.12
C TRP A 66 -4.54 2.17 9.80
N GLY A 67 -4.02 3.32 9.37
CA GLY A 67 -2.59 3.49 9.10
C GLY A 67 -1.75 3.29 10.35
N MET A 68 -2.15 3.90 11.47
CA MET A 68 -1.50 3.75 12.76
C MET A 68 -1.58 2.33 13.29
N PHE A 69 -2.74 1.69 13.20
CA PHE A 69 -2.94 0.30 13.60
C PHE A 69 -2.01 -0.63 12.81
N PHE A 70 -1.99 -0.49 11.47
CA PHE A 70 -1.16 -1.34 10.62
C PHE A 70 0.34 -1.11 10.84
N PHE A 71 0.76 0.14 11.04
CA PHE A 71 2.14 0.48 11.39
C PHE A 71 2.56 -0.16 12.72
N GLN A 72 1.71 -0.03 13.75
CA GLN A 72 1.98 -0.64 15.05
C GLN A 72 1.98 -2.16 14.98
N LEU A 73 1.06 -2.77 14.23
CA LEU A 73 1.03 -4.22 14.02
C LEU A 73 2.30 -4.71 13.32
N SER A 74 2.75 -3.98 12.30
CA SER A 74 3.98 -4.28 11.57
C SER A 74 5.24 -4.17 12.44
N ARG A 75 5.29 -3.18 13.35
CA ARG A 75 6.41 -3.04 14.31
C ARG A 75 6.38 -4.07 15.44
N ARG A 76 5.19 -4.39 15.97
CA ARG A 76 5.05 -5.29 17.13
C ARG A 76 5.08 -6.77 16.77
N ARG A 77 4.58 -7.13 15.59
CA ARG A 77 4.45 -8.53 15.13
C ARG A 77 4.79 -8.66 13.64
N PRO A 78 6.04 -8.43 13.24
CA PRO A 78 6.45 -8.45 11.84
C PRO A 78 6.17 -9.80 11.15
N ASP A 79 6.34 -10.93 11.86
CA ASP A 79 6.11 -12.27 11.28
C ASP A 79 4.64 -12.51 10.90
N LYS A 80 3.70 -12.00 11.71
CA LYS A 80 2.27 -12.11 11.40
C LYS A 80 1.92 -11.32 10.14
N VAL A 81 2.45 -10.10 10.02
CA VAL A 81 2.20 -9.25 8.84
C VAL A 81 2.87 -9.84 7.59
N LYS A 82 4.09 -10.35 7.72
CA LYS A 82 4.78 -11.08 6.65
C LYS A 82 3.93 -12.26 6.15
N ASN A 83 3.46 -13.11 7.06
CA ASN A 83 2.66 -14.27 6.70
C ASN A 83 1.30 -13.89 6.10
N LEU A 84 0.68 -12.81 6.59
CA LEU A 84 -0.55 -12.27 6.01
C LEU A 84 -0.35 -11.83 4.56
N ILE A 85 0.74 -11.10 4.28
CA ILE A 85 1.03 -10.62 2.92
C ILE A 85 1.38 -11.79 1.99
N LEU A 86 2.25 -12.71 2.45
CA LEU A 86 2.63 -13.88 1.66
C LEU A 86 1.46 -14.83 1.41
N GLY A 87 0.57 -15.01 2.40
CA GLY A 87 -0.63 -15.83 2.26
C GLY A 87 -1.62 -15.28 1.23
N GLY A 88 -1.65 -13.97 1.01
CA GLY A 88 -2.47 -13.35 -0.04
C GLY A 88 -1.94 -13.54 -1.46
N VAL A 89 -0.69 -13.98 -1.63
CA VAL A 89 -0.06 -14.23 -2.94
C VAL A 89 0.04 -15.71 -3.25
N ARG A 90 0.22 -16.57 -2.23
CA ARG A 90 0.35 -18.04 -2.37
C ARG A 90 -1.00 -18.77 -2.50
N MET A 91 -2.06 -18.09 -2.94
CA MET A 91 -3.36 -18.73 -3.23
C MET A 91 -3.33 -19.47 -4.56
#